data_AF-U7V4N0-F1
#
_entry.id   AF-U7V4N0-F1
#
_cell.length_a   1.000
_cell.length_b   1.000
_cell.length_c   1.000
_cell.angle_alpha   90.00
_cell.angle_beta   90.00
_cell.angle_gamma   90.00
#
_symmetry.space_group_name_H-M   'P 1'
#
loop_
_entity.id
_entity.type
_entity.pdbx_description
1 polymer ?
#
loop_
_entity_poly.entity_id
_entity_poly.type
_entity_poly.pdbx_seq_one_letter_code
_entity_poly.pdbx_strand_id
1 'polypeptide(L)'
;MGAAADVPAGKAAKLTAGKVTAIVSQPQEGTFKAFSSTCTHQGCQVNVQGGAKIVCPCHNSQFSLSDGAAQGGPAEKPLESYKVEVKNGRIWVG
;
A
#
# COMPACT_ATOMS: atom_id res chain seq x y z
N MET A 1 -6.69 0.95 -11.71
CA MET A 1 -5.24 0.92 -11.41
C MET A 1 -4.57 -0.14 -12.30
N GLY A 2 -3.28 -0.43 -12.11
CA GLY A 2 -2.38 -1.14 -13.03
C GLY A 2 -2.59 -2.66 -13.16
N ALA A 3 -1.57 -3.35 -13.69
CA ALA A 3 -1.59 -4.81 -13.84
C ALA A 3 -1.23 -5.50 -12.52
N ALA A 4 -1.85 -6.64 -12.25
CA ALA A 4 -1.55 -7.47 -11.08
C ALA A 4 -0.08 -7.91 -11.06
N ALA A 5 0.50 -8.15 -12.25
CA ALA A 5 1.90 -8.51 -12.41
C ALA A 5 2.88 -7.40 -11.99
N ASP A 6 2.43 -6.14 -11.93
CA ASP A 6 3.25 -5.02 -11.45
C ASP A 6 3.46 -5.06 -9.92
N VAL A 7 2.70 -5.91 -9.21
CA VAL A 7 2.81 -6.11 -7.76
C VAL A 7 2.98 -7.60 -7.45
N PRO A 8 4.22 -8.13 -7.60
CA PRO A 8 4.50 -9.54 -7.32
C PRO A 8 4.38 -9.91 -5.83
N ALA A 9 4.41 -11.21 -5.54
CA ALA A 9 4.31 -11.72 -4.19
C ALA A 9 5.45 -11.21 -3.30
N GLY A 10 5.11 -10.83 -2.07
CA GLY A 10 6.01 -10.16 -1.13
C GLY A 10 6.32 -8.71 -1.48
N LYS A 11 5.65 -8.11 -2.48
CA LYS A 11 5.91 -6.74 -2.93
C LYS A 11 4.71 -5.81 -2.77
N ALA A 12 4.97 -4.52 -2.94
CA ALA A 12 4.01 -3.45 -3.00
C ALA A 12 4.37 -2.42 -4.07
N ALA A 13 3.37 -1.69 -4.53
CA ALA A 13 3.52 -0.54 -5.41
C ALA A 13 2.55 0.56 -5.00
N LYS A 14 2.96 1.82 -5.24
CA LYS A 14 2.05 2.95 -5.18
C LYS A 14 1.39 3.11 -6.55
N LEU A 15 0.08 2.95 -6.61
CA LEU A 15 -0.69 2.99 -7.85
C LEU A 15 -1.67 4.16 -7.82
N THR A 16 -1.79 4.85 -8.95
CA THR A 16 -2.73 5.97 -9.13
C THR A 16 -3.68 5.65 -10.29
N ALA A 17 -4.98 5.89 -10.10
CA ALA A 17 -5.95 5.95 -11.18
C ALA A 17 -6.92 7.11 -10.96
N GLY A 18 -6.96 8.04 -11.91
CA GLY A 18 -7.70 9.29 -11.75
C GLY A 18 -7.19 10.04 -10.52
N LYS A 19 -8.10 10.37 -9.59
CA LYS A 19 -7.78 11.09 -8.34
C LYS A 19 -7.41 10.17 -7.18
N VAL A 20 -7.57 8.86 -7.33
CA VAL A 20 -7.30 7.89 -6.26
C VAL A 20 -5.86 7.42 -6.34
N THR A 21 -5.12 7.55 -5.24
CA THR A 21 -3.77 7.01 -5.06
C THR A 21 -3.74 6.08 -3.85
N ALA A 22 -3.35 4.82 -4.08
CA ALA A 22 -3.32 3.78 -3.07
C ALA A 22 -1.96 3.06 -3.06
N ILE A 23 -1.61 2.49 -1.92
CA ILE A 23 -0.57 1.47 -1.84
C ILE A 23 -1.24 0.12 -2.05
N VAL A 24 -0.83 -0.60 -3.10
CA VAL A 24 -1.29 -1.96 -3.33
C VAL A 24 -0.14 -2.91 -3.04
N SER A 25 -0.39 -3.92 -2.23
CA SER A 25 0.60 -4.96 -1.90
C SER A 25 0.06 -6.34 -2.18
N GLN A 26 0.96 -7.29 -2.38
CA GLN A 26 0.66 -8.70 -2.50
C GLN A 26 1.48 -9.49 -1.46
N PRO A 27 1.04 -9.59 -0.20
CA PRO A 27 1.81 -10.25 0.86
C PRO A 27 2.11 -11.73 0.55
N GLN A 28 1.16 -12.40 -0.11
CA GLN A 28 1.26 -13.78 -0.59
C GLN A 28 0.70 -13.84 -2.01
N GLU A 29 1.16 -14.79 -2.82
CA GLU A 29 0.72 -14.95 -4.20
C GLU A 29 -0.82 -14.98 -4.31
N GLY A 30 -1.37 -14.18 -5.22
CA GLY A 30 -2.81 -14.03 -5.42
C GLY A 30 -3.55 -13.21 -4.36
N THR A 31 -2.94 -12.93 -3.21
CA THR A 31 -3.56 -12.17 -2.12
C THR A 31 -3.18 -10.71 -2.19
N PHE A 32 -4.09 -9.86 -2.66
CA PHE A 32 -3.86 -8.42 -2.74
C PHE A 32 -4.47 -7.67 -1.56
N LYS A 33 -3.78 -6.61 -1.13
CA LYS A 33 -4.27 -5.62 -0.15
C LYS A 33 -4.10 -4.23 -0.73
N ALA A 34 -5.02 -3.32 -0.43
CA ALA A 34 -4.90 -1.92 -0.78
C ALA A 34 -5.06 -1.06 0.46
N PHE A 35 -4.24 -0.02 0.54
CA PHE A 35 -4.22 0.91 1.66
C PHE A 35 -4.18 2.35 1.15
N SER A 36 -4.67 3.27 1.98
CA SER A 36 -4.46 4.69 1.80
C SER A 36 -2.97 5.00 1.67
N SER A 37 -2.65 5.91 0.75
CA SER A 37 -1.30 6.45 0.62
C SER A 37 -1.01 7.57 1.64
N THR A 38 -1.96 7.86 2.54
CA THR A 38 -1.84 8.89 3.56
C THR A 38 -1.37 8.29 4.89
N CYS A 39 -0.23 8.77 5.39
CA CYS A 39 0.32 8.38 6.67
C CYS A 39 -0.59 8.82 7.82
N THR A 40 -0.87 7.91 8.74
CA THR A 40 -1.76 8.14 9.90
C THR A 40 -1.18 9.03 10.99
N HIS A 41 0.10 9.39 10.91
CA HIS A 41 0.71 10.34 11.84
C HIS A 41 0.21 11.77 11.59
N GLN A 42 0.51 12.34 10.43
CA GLN A 42 0.23 13.75 10.10
C GLN A 42 -0.18 13.96 8.63
N GLY A 43 -0.60 12.91 7.92
CA GLY A 43 -1.16 13.04 6.58
C GLY A 43 -0.16 13.09 5.42
N CYS A 44 1.14 12.96 5.67
CA CYS A 44 2.14 12.84 4.61
C CYS A 44 1.86 11.64 3.69
N GLN A 45 2.28 11.73 2.44
CA GLN A 45 2.17 10.63 1.49
C GLN A 45 3.24 9.56 1.75
N VAL A 46 2.81 8.31 2.00
CA VAL A 46 3.73 7.16 2.08
C VAL A 46 4.15 6.70 0.68
N ASN A 47 5.30 6.03 0.63
CA ASN A 47 5.87 5.45 -0.59
C ASN A 47 6.32 4.01 -0.35
N VAL A 48 6.55 3.28 -1.43
CA VAL A 48 7.16 1.94 -1.36
C VAL A 48 8.65 2.03 -1.65
N GLN A 49 9.47 1.47 -0.75
CA GLN A 49 10.92 1.38 -0.91
C GLN A 49 11.35 -0.07 -1.17
N GLY A 50 12.23 -0.28 -2.15
CA GLY A 50 12.74 -1.62 -2.53
C GLY A 50 11.64 -2.61 -2.95
N GLY A 51 10.44 -2.10 -3.25
CA GLY A 51 9.24 -2.87 -3.54
C GLY A 51 8.66 -3.64 -2.34
N ALA A 52 9.22 -3.58 -1.13
CA ALA A 52 8.79 -4.45 -0.02
C ALA A 52 8.59 -3.73 1.33
N LYS A 53 8.75 -2.41 1.37
CA LYS A 53 8.59 -1.60 2.59
C LYS A 53 7.70 -0.40 2.31
N ILE A 54 6.66 -0.19 3.11
CA ILE A 54 5.82 1.01 3.05
C ILE A 54 6.36 2.00 4.07
N VAL A 55 6.85 3.14 3.59
CA VAL A 55 7.57 4.12 4.44
C VAL A 55 7.04 5.53 4.19
N CYS A 56 6.76 6.24 5.27
CA CYS A 56 6.50 7.68 5.26
C CYS A 56 7.85 8.44 5.25
N PRO A 57 8.16 9.25 4.24
CA PRO A 57 9.44 9.96 4.16
C PRO A 57 9.56 11.11 5.17
N CYS A 58 8.46 11.60 5.75
CA CYS A 58 8.50 12.75 6.64
C CYS A 58 9.20 12.45 7.98
N HIS A 59 8.80 11.35 8.62
CA HIS A 59 9.31 10.98 9.96
C HIS A 59 9.60 9.47 10.09
N ASN A 60 9.75 8.81 8.94
CA ASN A 60 10.14 7.40 8.84
C ASN A 60 9.16 6.40 9.49
N SER A 61 7.86 6.72 9.53
CA SER A 61 6.82 5.75 9.90
C SER A 61 6.82 4.59 8.90
N GLN A 62 6.74 3.36 9.39
CA GLN A 62 6.79 2.13 8.58
C GLN A 62 5.50 1.35 8.76
N PHE A 63 5.04 0.71 7.67
CA PHE A 63 3.77 -0.01 7.67
C PHE A 63 3.91 -1.41 7.02
N SER A 64 3.18 -2.35 7.59
CA SER A 64 3.08 -3.74 7.17
C SER A 64 2.39 -3.87 5.82
N LEU A 65 2.91 -4.77 4.97
CA LEU A 65 2.24 -5.13 3.71
C LEU A 65 0.94 -5.91 3.95
N SER A 66 0.89 -6.71 5.02
CA SER A 66 -0.19 -7.68 5.24
C SER A 66 -1.51 -7.03 5.65
N ASP A 67 -1.44 -5.97 6.44
CA ASP A 67 -2.57 -5.37 7.13
C ASP A 67 -2.44 -3.85 7.33
N GLY A 68 -1.36 -3.23 6.84
CA GLY A 68 -1.12 -1.79 7.00
C GLY A 68 -0.76 -1.37 8.43
N ALA A 69 -0.57 -2.31 9.36
CA ALA A 69 -0.19 -2.01 10.74
C ALA A 69 1.10 -1.20 10.81
N ALA A 70 1.17 -0.25 11.75
CA ALA A 70 2.39 0.48 12.02
C ALA A 70 3.46 -0.45 12.60
N GLN A 71 4.68 -0.37 12.08
CA GLN A 71 5.82 -1.22 12.44
C GLN A 71 7.01 -0.43 12.99
N GLY A 72 6.94 0.90 12.97
CA GLY A 72 7.99 1.78 13.48
C GLY A 72 7.74 3.24 13.13
N GLY A 73 8.49 4.13 13.79
CA GLY A 73 8.31 5.57 13.69
C GLY A 73 7.09 6.07 14.49
N PRO A 74 6.68 7.33 14.29
CA PRO A 74 5.68 7.99 15.16
C PRO A 74 4.21 7.68 14.80
N ALA A 75 3.94 6.87 13.78
CA ALA A 75 2.56 6.48 13.48
C ALA A 75 2.17 5.30 14.38
N GLU A 76 1.04 5.40 15.08
CA GLU A 76 0.56 4.33 15.98
C GLU A 76 -0.62 3.54 15.38
N LYS A 77 -1.28 4.10 14.36
CA LYS A 77 -2.47 3.53 13.73
C LYS A 77 -2.13 2.89 12.39
N PRO A 78 -2.82 1.79 12.01
CA PRO A 78 -2.65 1.18 10.69
C PRO A 78 -3.09 2.15 9.60
N LEU A 79 -2.54 2.00 8.40
CA LEU A 79 -3.10 2.66 7.21
C LEU A 79 -4.54 2.22 7.00
N GLU A 80 -5.39 3.15 6.58
CA GLU A 80 -6.77 2.83 6.20
C GLU A 80 -6.76 1.82 5.04
N SER A 81 -7.51 0.74 5.17
CA SER A 81 -7.63 -0.28 4.14
C SER A 81 -8.73 0.06 3.14
N TYR A 82 -8.45 -0.18 1.86
CA TYR A 82 -9.43 -0.07 0.78
C TYR A 82 -9.84 -1.44 0.27
N LYS A 83 -11.03 -1.51 -0.34
CA LYS A 83 -11.44 -2.75 -1.00
C LYS A 83 -10.62 -2.91 -2.27
N VAL A 84 -10.02 -4.07 -2.45
CA VAL A 84 -9.26 -4.39 -3.67
C VAL A 84 -9.88 -5.59 -4.37
N GLU A 85 -9.94 -5.51 -5.70
CA GLU A 85 -10.39 -6.59 -6.55
C GLU A 85 -9.44 -6.75 -7.74
N VAL A 86 -9.11 -8.00 -8.07
CA VAL A 86 -8.34 -8.33 -9.26
C VAL A 86 -9.23 -9.05 -10.25
N LYS A 87 -9.40 -8.46 -11.44
CA LYS A 87 -10.20 -9.01 -12.54
C LYS A 87 -9.39 -8.96 -13.83
N ASN A 88 -9.29 -10.10 -14.52
CA ASN A 88 -8.56 -10.22 -15.80
C ASN A 88 -7.14 -9.64 -15.72
N GLY A 89 -6.42 -9.93 -14.62
CA GLY A 89 -5.05 -9.44 -14.39
C GLY A 89 -4.95 -7.94 -14.09
N ARG A 90 -6.07 -7.24 -13.84
CA ARG A 90 -6.08 -5.80 -13.51
C ARG A 90 -6.56 -5.54 -12.10
N ILE A 91 -5.93 -4.56 -11.44
CA ILE A 91 -6.25 -4.15 -10.08
C ILE A 91 -7.27 -3.00 -10.08
N TRP A 92 -8.32 -3.19 -9.27
CA TRP A 92 -9.35 -2.22 -8.93
C TRP A 92 -9.31 -1.97 -7.43
N VAL A 93 -9.35 -0.71 -7.04
CA VAL A 93 -9.43 -0.29 -5.63
C VAL A 93 -10.65 0.63 -5.52
N GLY A 94 -11.47 0.38 -4.51
CA GLY A 94 -12.71 1.11 -4.22
C GLY A 94 -12.76 1.62 -2.79
#